data_AF-D0L399-F1
#
_entry.id   AF-D0L399-F1
#
_cell.length_a   1.000
_cell.length_b   1.000
_cell.length_c   1.000
_cell.angle_alpha   90.00
_cell.angle_beta   90.00
_cell.angle_gamma   90.00
#
_symmetry.space_group_name_H-M   'P 1'
#
loop_
_entity.id
_entity.type
_entity.pdbx_description
1 polymer ?
#
loop_
_entity_poly.entity_id
_entity_poly.type
_entity_poly.pdbx_seq_one_letter_code
_entity_poly.pdbx_strand_id
1 'polypeptide(L)'
;MSFRELTGGNGCSILSATPGPDLAAAGYDETEYAFDGTVGGVTADGVVAPAEFTTRVLVRRPVAQERFNGVLVVEWLNVSSGSDAAPEYTYLAEELVRGGYAWAGVSAQYTGIEGGEGSVGLADAGAQGLAGKDPERYAGLRHPGDAYCFDIFAAVGRALSPDADDPAHPLAGLSVHHTLAVGESQSAMALTTYTTRFAAEHRVFDAYLIHSRAAAGLPLGEPDSGIDVGATFLGEPTPLRTDLDVPVFTVQTETDVLTNFRFYRAQQPDTDRIRTWEIAGTSHADLHQIGPYESMLGCPQPVNRGQQRFVLRAALRHLHTWVSEGTPPPTAEPLLLDHTNPEEPQLVTDELGNARGGVRTPCVEAATQVLSGVVPDPVSRICLLFGSTTPIPSDLLAARYGTRENYQHLYDKAADASIADGFTLPEDRAELRADANPDLIP
;
A
#
# COMPACT_ATOMS: atom_id res chain seq x y z
N MET A 1 -8.60 -16.67 -21.95
CA MET A 1 -8.09 -16.40 -20.60
C MET A 1 -8.87 -17.26 -19.63
N SER A 2 -8.20 -17.88 -18.68
CA SER A 2 -8.85 -18.84 -17.76
C SER A 2 -8.13 -18.87 -16.42
N PHE A 3 -8.89 -19.10 -15.36
CA PHE A 3 -8.35 -19.38 -14.03
C PHE A 3 -8.20 -20.89 -13.82
N ARG A 4 -7.12 -21.27 -13.16
CA ARG A 4 -6.88 -22.64 -12.68
C ARG A 4 -6.35 -22.57 -11.26
N GLU A 5 -7.05 -23.22 -10.34
CA GLU A 5 -6.60 -23.28 -8.94
C GLU A 5 -5.20 -23.91 -8.83
N LEU A 6 -4.35 -23.30 -7.99
CA LEU A 6 -3.05 -23.83 -7.60
C LEU A 6 -3.21 -24.61 -6.29
N THR A 7 -3.07 -25.93 -6.38
CA THR A 7 -3.24 -26.86 -5.26
C THR A 7 -1.95 -27.58 -4.93
N GLY A 8 -1.82 -28.10 -3.70
CA GLY A 8 -0.67 -28.90 -3.28
C GLY A 8 0.57 -28.10 -2.88
N GLY A 9 1.72 -28.76 -2.76
CA GLY A 9 2.98 -28.12 -2.38
C GLY A 9 3.01 -27.58 -0.94
N ASN A 10 3.82 -26.55 -0.71
CA ASN A 10 4.07 -25.91 0.58
C ASN A 10 3.06 -24.81 0.94
N GLY A 11 1.99 -24.64 0.15
CA GLY A 11 1.01 -23.56 0.30
C GLY A 11 1.38 -22.28 -0.45
N CYS A 12 0.58 -21.23 -0.26
CA CYS A 12 0.78 -19.94 -0.93
C CYS A 12 2.09 -19.29 -0.48
N SER A 13 2.90 -18.87 -1.46
CA SER A 13 4.18 -18.19 -1.23
C SER A 13 4.01 -16.69 -1.40
N ILE A 14 3.53 -16.01 -0.35
CA ILE A 14 3.44 -14.54 -0.30
C ILE A 14 4.15 -14.01 0.94
N LEU A 15 4.94 -12.95 0.79
CA LEU A 15 5.64 -12.35 1.93
C LEU A 15 4.64 -11.57 2.78
N SER A 16 4.52 -11.96 4.05
CA SER A 16 3.77 -11.25 5.10
C SER A 16 4.46 -11.49 6.44
N ALA A 17 4.78 -10.43 7.18
CA ALA A 17 5.42 -10.53 8.49
C ALA A 17 4.40 -10.44 9.64
N THR A 18 3.31 -9.72 9.44
CA THR A 18 2.23 -9.58 10.41
C THR A 18 1.10 -10.58 10.08
N PRO A 19 0.58 -11.31 11.08
CA PRO A 19 -0.57 -12.19 10.86
C PRO A 19 -1.82 -11.34 10.57
N GLY A 20 -2.62 -11.79 9.59
CA GLY A 20 -3.93 -11.21 9.32
C GLY A 20 -5.03 -11.80 10.21
N PRO A 21 -6.29 -11.35 10.02
CA PRO A 21 -7.47 -11.92 10.67
C PRO A 21 -7.62 -13.42 10.36
N ASP A 22 -8.30 -14.15 11.25
CA ASP A 22 -8.72 -15.52 11.00
C ASP A 22 -9.83 -15.55 9.94
N LEU A 23 -9.45 -15.81 8.68
CA LEU A 23 -10.35 -15.82 7.53
C LEU A 23 -11.48 -16.84 7.68
N ALA A 24 -11.16 -18.06 8.11
CA ALA A 24 -12.17 -19.12 8.26
C ALA A 24 -13.20 -18.75 9.34
N ALA A 25 -12.75 -18.22 10.47
CA ALA A 25 -13.64 -17.72 11.52
C ALA A 25 -14.50 -16.52 11.06
N ALA A 26 -13.97 -15.69 10.16
CA ALA A 26 -14.69 -14.58 9.56
C ALA A 26 -15.64 -15.00 8.41
N GLY A 27 -15.64 -16.27 8.00
CA GLY A 27 -16.44 -16.77 6.88
C GLY A 27 -15.88 -16.35 5.52
N TYR A 28 -14.56 -16.33 5.42
CA TYR A 28 -13.78 -16.07 4.21
C TYR A 28 -13.00 -17.32 3.77
N ASP A 29 -12.84 -17.44 2.45
CA ASP A 29 -11.92 -18.40 1.83
C ASP A 29 -10.71 -17.67 1.24
N GLU A 30 -9.57 -18.37 1.22
CA GLU A 30 -8.36 -17.98 0.48
C GLU A 30 -8.08 -19.04 -0.59
N THR A 31 -7.87 -18.62 -1.83
CA THR A 31 -7.55 -19.52 -2.93
C THR A 31 -6.58 -18.86 -3.90
N GLU A 32 -5.56 -19.60 -4.30
CA GLU A 32 -4.54 -19.14 -5.24
C GLU A 32 -4.82 -19.75 -6.62
N TYR A 33 -4.69 -18.94 -7.67
CA TYR A 33 -4.96 -19.32 -9.05
C TYR A 33 -3.78 -19.00 -9.96
N ALA A 34 -3.54 -19.86 -10.95
CA ALA A 34 -2.89 -19.48 -12.19
C ALA A 34 -3.92 -18.82 -13.11
N PHE A 35 -3.51 -17.76 -13.79
CA PHE A 35 -4.30 -17.07 -14.80
C PHE A 35 -3.52 -17.03 -16.11
N ASP A 36 -4.04 -17.75 -17.10
CA ASP A 36 -3.44 -17.88 -18.43
C ASP A 36 -4.07 -16.88 -19.41
N GLY A 37 -3.25 -16.28 -20.27
CA GLY A 37 -3.74 -15.36 -21.28
C GLY A 37 -2.73 -14.96 -22.34
N THR A 38 -3.18 -14.08 -23.22
CA THR A 38 -2.34 -13.37 -24.19
C THR A 38 -2.67 -11.90 -24.08
N VAL A 39 -1.65 -11.06 -23.96
CA VAL A 39 -1.80 -9.59 -23.91
C VAL A 39 -0.83 -8.92 -24.87
N GLY A 40 -1.14 -7.68 -25.26
CA GLY A 40 -0.15 -6.79 -25.86
C GLY A 40 0.86 -6.32 -24.82
N GLY A 41 1.87 -5.60 -25.27
CA GLY A 41 2.84 -4.95 -24.40
C GLY A 41 3.35 -3.67 -25.03
N VAL A 42 4.02 -2.85 -24.22
CA VAL A 42 4.58 -1.57 -24.65
C VAL A 42 5.91 -1.32 -23.95
N THR A 43 6.89 -0.88 -24.73
CA THR A 43 8.20 -0.42 -24.25
C THR A 43 8.33 1.08 -24.52
N ALA A 44 9.47 1.67 -24.15
CA ALA A 44 9.77 3.06 -24.51
C ALA A 44 9.81 3.30 -26.04
N ASP A 45 10.13 2.26 -26.83
CA ASP A 45 10.23 2.33 -28.29
C ASP A 45 8.89 2.09 -29.02
N GLY A 46 7.85 1.67 -28.28
CA GLY A 46 6.50 1.50 -28.79
C GLY A 46 5.88 0.15 -28.44
N VAL A 47 4.83 -0.20 -29.18
CA VAL A 47 4.07 -1.45 -28.96
C VAL A 47 4.91 -2.65 -29.39
N VAL A 48 4.92 -3.70 -28.56
CA VAL A 48 5.55 -4.98 -28.86
C VAL A 48 4.52 -6.05 -29.23
N ALA A 49 4.99 -7.13 -29.85
CA ALA A 49 4.11 -8.23 -30.27
C ALA A 49 3.39 -8.86 -29.06
N PRO A 50 2.12 -9.28 -29.19
CA PRO A 50 1.43 -9.95 -28.09
C PRO A 50 2.16 -11.21 -27.61
N ALA A 51 2.14 -11.45 -26.31
CA ALA A 51 2.80 -12.60 -25.69
C ALA A 51 1.83 -13.41 -24.82
N GLU A 52 2.02 -14.72 -24.79
CA GLU A 52 1.37 -15.61 -23.84
C GLU A 52 2.02 -15.45 -22.45
N PHE A 53 1.20 -15.50 -21.41
CA PHE A 53 1.62 -15.45 -20.02
C PHE A 53 0.75 -16.37 -19.17
N THR A 54 1.33 -16.81 -18.05
CA THR A 54 0.62 -17.47 -16.96
C THR A 54 1.09 -16.84 -15.66
N THR A 55 0.25 -16.01 -15.06
CA THR A 55 0.56 -15.33 -13.80
C THR A 55 -0.20 -15.93 -12.62
N ARG A 56 0.13 -15.49 -11.41
CA ARG A 56 -0.58 -15.84 -10.18
C ARG A 56 -1.57 -14.76 -9.77
N VAL A 57 -2.72 -15.20 -9.26
CA VAL A 57 -3.74 -14.38 -8.58
C VAL A 57 -4.10 -15.04 -7.25
N LEU A 58 -3.92 -14.35 -6.12
CA LEU A 58 -4.37 -14.82 -4.81
C LEU A 58 -5.67 -14.12 -4.44
N VAL A 59 -6.74 -14.87 -4.19
CA VAL A 59 -8.06 -14.32 -3.87
C VAL A 59 -8.43 -14.64 -2.44
N ARG A 60 -8.88 -13.62 -1.71
CA ARG A 60 -9.49 -13.72 -0.37
C ARG A 60 -10.87 -13.11 -0.44
N ARG A 61 -11.92 -13.89 -0.16
CA ARG A 61 -13.30 -13.43 -0.37
C ARG A 61 -14.27 -13.96 0.68
N PRO A 62 -15.42 -13.31 0.91
CA PRO A 62 -16.52 -13.91 1.64
C PRO A 62 -17.00 -15.18 0.96
N VAL A 63 -17.33 -16.21 1.75
CA VAL A 63 -17.92 -17.46 1.25
C VAL A 63 -19.36 -17.26 0.76
N ALA A 64 -20.08 -16.32 1.38
CA ALA A 64 -21.51 -16.12 1.18
C ALA A 64 -21.79 -14.69 0.67
N GLN A 65 -22.66 -14.55 -0.32
CA GLN A 65 -23.01 -13.26 -0.95
C GLN A 65 -23.52 -12.24 0.06
N GLU A 66 -24.22 -12.66 1.11
CA GLU A 66 -24.80 -11.79 2.12
C GLU A 66 -23.76 -11.12 3.03
N ARG A 67 -22.52 -11.63 3.01
CA ARG A 67 -21.35 -11.02 3.67
C ARG A 67 -20.51 -10.17 2.73
N PHE A 68 -20.77 -10.22 1.43
CA PHE A 68 -20.04 -9.45 0.43
C PHE A 68 -20.67 -8.08 0.23
N ASN A 69 -19.85 -7.03 0.28
CA ASN A 69 -20.30 -5.66 0.12
C ASN A 69 -20.34 -5.18 -1.35
N GLY A 70 -20.03 -6.07 -2.30
CA GLY A 70 -20.01 -5.75 -3.72
C GLY A 70 -18.69 -5.16 -4.22
N VAL A 71 -17.66 -5.03 -3.39
CA VAL A 71 -16.39 -4.39 -3.77
C VAL A 71 -15.24 -5.38 -3.83
N LEU A 72 -14.62 -5.48 -5.01
CA LEU A 72 -13.36 -6.18 -5.22
C LEU A 72 -12.19 -5.20 -5.13
N VAL A 73 -11.24 -5.49 -4.25
CA VAL A 73 -9.98 -4.74 -4.10
C VAL A 73 -8.85 -5.53 -4.76
N VAL A 74 -8.31 -5.01 -5.86
CA VAL A 74 -7.26 -5.65 -6.66
C VAL A 74 -5.92 -5.01 -6.33
N GLU A 75 -5.08 -5.72 -5.59
CA GLU A 75 -3.74 -5.26 -5.23
C GLU A 75 -2.73 -5.65 -6.31
N TRP A 76 -2.00 -4.66 -6.81
CA TRP A 76 -0.76 -4.92 -7.54
C TRP A 76 0.30 -5.35 -6.54
N LEU A 77 0.67 -6.65 -6.54
CA LEU A 77 1.63 -7.17 -5.57
C LEU A 77 3.01 -6.53 -5.74
N ASN A 78 3.62 -6.18 -4.61
CA ASN A 78 4.87 -5.43 -4.60
C ASN A 78 6.06 -6.38 -4.71
N VAL A 79 6.99 -6.09 -5.62
CA VAL A 79 8.17 -6.94 -5.90
C VAL A 79 9.49 -6.34 -5.42
N SER A 80 9.46 -5.26 -4.64
CA SER A 80 10.67 -4.51 -4.25
C SER A 80 11.71 -5.34 -3.50
N SER A 81 11.30 -6.39 -2.79
CA SER A 81 12.17 -7.36 -2.10
C SER A 81 12.67 -8.51 -3.00
N GLY A 82 12.37 -8.48 -4.29
CA GLY A 82 12.70 -9.56 -5.25
C GLY A 82 11.65 -10.67 -5.30
N SER A 83 10.54 -10.52 -4.59
CA SER A 83 9.41 -11.46 -4.57
C SER A 83 8.14 -10.70 -4.21
N ASP A 84 6.99 -11.26 -4.58
CA ASP A 84 5.71 -10.66 -4.23
C ASP A 84 5.46 -10.58 -2.72
N ALA A 85 5.07 -9.39 -2.30
CA ALA A 85 4.50 -9.05 -1.01
C ALA A 85 3.13 -8.37 -1.20
N ALA A 86 2.27 -8.45 -0.17
CA ALA A 86 0.98 -7.77 -0.13
C ALA A 86 0.94 -6.70 1.00
N PRO A 87 1.70 -5.60 0.87
CA PRO A 87 1.71 -4.54 1.86
C PRO A 87 0.33 -3.91 2.08
N GLU A 88 -0.48 -3.72 1.02
CA GLU A 88 -1.82 -3.13 1.17
C GLU A 88 -2.72 -4.07 1.93
N TYR A 89 -2.76 -5.37 1.58
CA TYR A 89 -3.49 -6.34 2.39
C TYR A 89 -3.06 -6.28 3.85
N THR A 90 -1.76 -6.19 4.14
CA THR A 90 -1.26 -6.14 5.53
C THR A 90 -1.80 -4.93 6.30
N TYR A 91 -1.91 -3.76 5.69
CA TYR A 91 -2.53 -2.58 6.32
C TYR A 91 -4.05 -2.67 6.39
N LEU A 92 -4.68 -3.21 5.34
CA LEU A 92 -6.12 -3.14 5.10
C LEU A 92 -6.91 -4.37 5.60
N ALA A 93 -6.26 -5.47 5.98
CA ALA A 93 -6.89 -6.77 6.22
C ALA A 93 -8.09 -6.71 7.17
N GLU A 94 -7.96 -5.99 8.28
CA GLU A 94 -9.06 -5.81 9.25
C GLU A 94 -10.27 -5.11 8.64
N GLU A 95 -10.07 -4.07 7.83
CA GLU A 95 -11.15 -3.37 7.12
C GLU A 95 -11.73 -4.21 5.98
N LEU A 96 -10.89 -4.90 5.22
CA LEU A 96 -11.31 -5.79 4.14
C LEU A 96 -12.25 -6.88 4.67
N VAL A 97 -11.86 -7.54 5.76
CA VAL A 97 -12.62 -8.64 6.35
C VAL A 97 -13.87 -8.15 7.07
N ARG A 98 -13.78 -7.13 7.94
CA ARG A 98 -14.95 -6.64 8.68
C ARG A 98 -15.96 -5.95 7.77
N GLY A 99 -15.48 -5.31 6.71
CA GLY A 99 -16.30 -4.56 5.76
C GLY A 99 -16.92 -5.43 4.67
N GLY A 100 -16.56 -6.71 4.58
CA GLY A 100 -17.15 -7.62 3.59
C GLY A 100 -16.57 -7.47 2.17
N TYR A 101 -15.33 -6.98 2.03
CA TYR A 101 -14.67 -6.84 0.72
C TYR A 101 -14.15 -8.18 0.23
N ALA A 102 -14.06 -8.35 -1.09
CA ALA A 102 -13.19 -9.34 -1.71
C ALA A 102 -11.85 -8.67 -2.03
N TRP A 103 -10.75 -9.41 -1.93
CA TRP A 103 -9.42 -8.95 -2.27
C TRP A 103 -8.74 -9.93 -3.23
N ALA A 104 -8.00 -9.39 -4.21
CA ALA A 104 -7.22 -10.16 -5.15
C ALA A 104 -5.82 -9.56 -5.31
N GLY A 105 -4.78 -10.28 -4.88
CA GLY A 105 -3.39 -9.93 -5.14
C GLY A 105 -2.93 -10.47 -6.49
N VAL A 106 -2.43 -9.59 -7.36
CA VAL A 106 -1.97 -9.93 -8.71
C VAL A 106 -0.46 -9.83 -8.82
N SER A 107 0.18 -10.93 -9.24
CA SER A 107 1.60 -10.98 -9.62
C SER A 107 1.81 -10.32 -10.99
N ALA A 108 1.65 -8.99 -11.06
CA ALA A 108 1.63 -8.27 -12.33
C ALA A 108 3.01 -8.09 -12.97
N GLN A 109 4.09 -8.18 -12.17
CA GLN A 109 5.46 -7.97 -12.64
C GLN A 109 6.25 -9.27 -12.75
N TYR A 110 7.22 -9.28 -13.67
CA TYR A 110 8.14 -10.37 -13.98
C TYR A 110 8.80 -10.93 -12.71
N THR A 111 9.36 -10.06 -11.87
CA THR A 111 10.06 -10.43 -10.64
C THR A 111 9.18 -11.21 -9.66
N GLY A 112 7.87 -10.98 -9.66
CA GLY A 112 6.92 -11.71 -8.79
C GLY A 112 6.81 -13.19 -9.16
N ILE A 113 7.00 -13.53 -10.44
CA ILE A 113 6.90 -14.89 -10.98
C ILE A 113 8.27 -15.55 -11.12
N GLU A 114 9.19 -14.88 -11.80
CA GLU A 114 10.48 -15.43 -12.24
C GLU A 114 11.60 -15.20 -11.20
N GLY A 115 11.35 -14.33 -10.22
CA GLY A 115 12.34 -13.91 -9.25
C GLY A 115 13.31 -12.88 -9.81
N GLY A 116 14.13 -12.28 -8.95
CA GLY A 116 15.07 -11.25 -9.33
C GLY A 116 15.78 -10.63 -8.13
N GLU A 117 16.75 -9.76 -8.39
CA GLU A 117 17.39 -9.00 -7.32
C GLU A 117 16.41 -8.00 -6.71
N GLY A 118 16.26 -8.04 -5.38
CA GLY A 118 15.47 -7.07 -4.64
C GLY A 118 16.17 -5.72 -4.54
N SER A 119 15.42 -4.64 -4.73
CA SER A 119 15.88 -3.26 -4.53
C SER A 119 16.01 -2.85 -3.06
N VAL A 120 15.32 -3.57 -2.16
CA VAL A 120 15.45 -3.39 -0.71
C VAL A 120 16.35 -4.51 -0.17
N GLY A 121 17.48 -4.13 0.42
CA GLY A 121 18.60 -5.02 0.76
C GLY A 121 18.37 -6.00 1.90
N LEU A 122 17.29 -6.79 1.87
CA LEU A 122 17.15 -8.00 2.68
C LEU A 122 18.19 -9.01 2.14
N ALA A 123 19.14 -9.40 2.99
CA ALA A 123 20.35 -10.14 2.58
C ALA A 123 20.06 -11.42 1.77
N ASP A 124 20.69 -11.50 0.59
CA ASP A 124 21.28 -12.67 -0.12
C ASP A 124 20.53 -14.02 -0.22
N ALA A 125 19.23 -14.08 0.10
CA ALA A 125 18.41 -15.17 -0.39
C ALA A 125 17.98 -14.81 -1.81
N GLY A 126 18.89 -14.97 -2.78
CA GLY A 126 18.63 -14.70 -4.20
C GLY A 126 17.22 -15.15 -4.54
N ALA A 127 16.33 -14.19 -4.75
CA ALA A 127 14.91 -14.44 -4.63
C ALA A 127 14.49 -15.36 -5.77
N GLN A 128 14.34 -16.64 -5.44
CA GLN A 128 13.96 -17.64 -6.41
C GLN A 128 12.56 -17.29 -6.90
N GLY A 129 12.34 -17.36 -8.21
CA GLY A 129 10.98 -17.32 -8.77
C GLY A 129 10.10 -18.36 -8.09
N LEU A 130 8.78 -18.21 -8.23
CA LEU A 130 7.80 -19.09 -7.58
C LEU A 130 8.09 -20.58 -7.90
N ALA A 131 8.41 -20.89 -9.16
CA ALA A 131 8.79 -22.25 -9.57
C ALA A 131 10.10 -22.75 -8.92
N GLY A 132 11.01 -21.88 -8.49
CA GLY A 132 12.18 -22.27 -7.71
C GLY A 132 11.84 -22.61 -6.25
N LYS A 133 10.87 -21.88 -5.66
CA LYS A 133 10.40 -22.10 -4.28
C LYS A 133 9.55 -23.36 -4.14
N ASP A 134 8.68 -23.61 -5.12
CA ASP A 134 7.83 -24.80 -5.18
C ASP A 134 7.58 -25.20 -6.65
N PRO A 135 8.46 -26.04 -7.23
CA PRO A 135 8.38 -26.43 -8.63
C PRO A 135 7.11 -27.18 -9.01
N GLU A 136 6.51 -27.90 -8.07
CA GLU A 136 5.29 -28.68 -8.33
C GLU A 136 4.06 -27.77 -8.34
N ARG A 137 3.92 -26.91 -7.33
CA ARG A 137 2.77 -26.00 -7.20
C ARG A 137 2.74 -24.96 -8.31
N TYR A 138 3.89 -24.36 -8.64
CA TYR A 138 3.99 -23.25 -9.59
C TYR A 138 4.45 -23.67 -10.98
N ALA A 139 4.37 -24.97 -11.29
CA ALA A 139 4.65 -25.50 -12.62
C ALA A 139 3.80 -24.78 -13.68
N GLY A 140 4.49 -24.25 -14.70
CA GLY A 140 3.86 -23.60 -15.84
C GLY A 140 3.53 -22.12 -15.65
N LEU A 141 3.79 -21.51 -14.49
CA LEU A 141 3.81 -20.05 -14.40
C LEU A 141 4.93 -19.51 -15.29
N ARG A 142 4.65 -18.42 -16.03
CA ARG A 142 5.60 -17.76 -16.91
C ARG A 142 5.21 -16.30 -17.14
N HIS A 143 6.15 -15.40 -16.92
CA HIS A 143 5.96 -13.97 -17.20
C HIS A 143 6.80 -13.51 -18.40
N PRO A 144 6.21 -12.85 -19.42
CA PRO A 144 6.93 -12.47 -20.65
C PRO A 144 7.78 -11.19 -20.52
N GLY A 145 8.01 -10.69 -19.31
CA GLY A 145 8.68 -9.41 -19.01
C GLY A 145 7.74 -8.26 -18.67
N ASP A 146 8.29 -7.19 -18.09
CA ASP A 146 7.55 -6.02 -17.60
C ASP A 146 7.10 -5.06 -18.72
N ALA A 147 7.43 -5.33 -19.99
CA ALA A 147 6.74 -4.71 -21.11
C ALA A 147 5.23 -5.03 -21.14
N TYR A 148 4.79 -6.08 -20.44
CA TYR A 148 3.42 -6.60 -20.46
C TYR A 148 2.67 -6.40 -19.12
N CYS A 149 3.33 -5.89 -18.07
CA CYS A 149 2.79 -5.91 -16.70
C CYS A 149 1.48 -5.12 -16.55
N PHE A 150 1.36 -3.95 -17.20
CA PHE A 150 0.16 -3.12 -17.15
C PHE A 150 -1.05 -3.78 -17.83
N ASP A 151 -0.83 -4.42 -18.98
CA ASP A 151 -1.85 -5.16 -19.71
C ASP A 151 -2.25 -6.45 -18.97
N ILE A 152 -1.30 -7.15 -18.34
CA ILE A 152 -1.56 -8.31 -17.47
C ILE A 152 -2.46 -7.90 -16.31
N PHE A 153 -2.11 -6.81 -15.60
CA PHE A 153 -2.91 -6.31 -14.48
C PHE A 153 -4.34 -5.95 -14.92
N ALA A 154 -4.48 -5.28 -16.07
CA ALA A 154 -5.78 -4.95 -16.65
C ALA A 154 -6.58 -6.19 -17.09
N ALA A 155 -5.91 -7.19 -17.65
CA ALA A 155 -6.53 -8.45 -18.08
C ALA A 155 -7.07 -9.24 -16.88
N VAL A 156 -6.30 -9.33 -15.78
CA VAL A 156 -6.74 -9.96 -14.54
C VAL A 156 -7.91 -9.19 -13.93
N GLY A 157 -7.82 -7.87 -13.81
CA GLY A 157 -8.91 -7.04 -13.27
C GLY A 157 -10.22 -7.22 -14.04
N ARG A 158 -10.18 -7.22 -15.38
CA ARG A 158 -11.37 -7.50 -16.21
C ARG A 158 -11.91 -8.91 -16.00
N ALA A 159 -11.01 -9.89 -15.89
CA ALA A 159 -11.41 -11.28 -15.74
C ALA A 159 -12.03 -11.59 -14.38
N LEU A 160 -11.71 -10.82 -13.33
CA LEU A 160 -12.30 -10.95 -11.99
C LEU A 160 -13.61 -10.18 -11.80
N SER A 161 -13.92 -9.21 -12.67
CA SER A 161 -15.09 -8.33 -12.55
C SER A 161 -16.40 -8.75 -13.26
N PRO A 162 -16.60 -9.95 -13.87
CA PRO A 162 -17.89 -10.30 -14.46
C PRO A 162 -18.90 -10.83 -13.43
N ASP A 163 -20.20 -10.70 -13.72
CA ASP A 163 -21.25 -11.51 -13.08
C ASP A 163 -20.95 -12.99 -13.36
N ALA A 164 -20.38 -13.68 -12.37
CA ALA A 164 -19.81 -15.00 -12.58
C ALA A 164 -20.84 -16.12 -12.39
N ASP A 165 -21.52 -16.48 -13.47
CA ASP A 165 -22.32 -17.72 -13.56
C ASP A 165 -21.44 -18.98 -13.66
N ASP A 166 -20.12 -18.82 -13.90
CA ASP A 166 -19.15 -19.93 -13.96
C ASP A 166 -18.75 -20.37 -12.54
N PRO A 167 -19.05 -21.61 -12.12
CA PRO A 167 -18.64 -22.13 -10.81
C PRO A 167 -17.13 -22.21 -10.61
N ALA A 168 -16.33 -22.19 -11.69
CA ALA A 168 -14.87 -22.19 -11.62
C ALA A 168 -14.27 -20.77 -11.49
N HIS A 169 -15.09 -19.72 -11.57
CA HIS A 169 -14.64 -18.35 -11.41
C HIS A 169 -14.15 -18.08 -9.97
N PRO A 170 -13.05 -17.34 -9.76
CA PRO A 170 -12.53 -17.07 -8.42
C PRO A 170 -13.51 -16.40 -7.45
N LEU A 171 -14.49 -15.67 -7.99
CA LEU A 171 -15.55 -15.00 -7.24
C LEU A 171 -16.94 -15.61 -7.49
N ALA A 172 -17.02 -16.88 -7.91
CA ALA A 172 -18.29 -17.55 -8.19
C ALA A 172 -19.30 -17.40 -7.04
N GLY A 173 -20.53 -17.01 -7.37
CA GLY A 173 -21.60 -16.75 -6.40
C GLY A 173 -21.53 -15.38 -5.70
N LEU A 174 -20.59 -14.50 -6.09
CA LEU A 174 -20.54 -13.12 -5.64
C LEU A 174 -20.88 -12.14 -6.77
N SER A 175 -21.63 -11.08 -6.46
CA SER A 175 -21.95 -10.01 -7.41
C SER A 175 -21.07 -8.78 -7.17
N VAL A 176 -20.08 -8.57 -8.04
CA VAL A 176 -19.16 -7.43 -7.96
C VAL A 176 -19.83 -6.18 -8.57
N HIS A 177 -19.86 -5.09 -7.82
CA HIS A 177 -20.41 -3.79 -8.22
C HIS A 177 -19.31 -2.75 -8.49
N HIS A 178 -18.20 -2.84 -7.76
CA HIS A 178 -17.05 -1.97 -7.91
C HIS A 178 -15.73 -2.74 -7.84
N THR A 179 -14.77 -2.38 -8.69
CA THR A 179 -13.41 -2.92 -8.66
C THR A 179 -12.42 -1.79 -8.41
N LEU A 180 -11.71 -1.83 -7.28
CA LEU A 180 -10.71 -0.84 -6.87
C LEU A 180 -9.31 -1.39 -7.13
N ALA A 181 -8.41 -0.59 -7.69
CA ALA A 181 -6.99 -0.95 -7.78
C ALA A 181 -6.18 -0.30 -6.65
N VAL A 182 -5.37 -1.10 -5.96
CA VAL A 182 -4.55 -0.62 -4.82
C VAL A 182 -3.09 -1.07 -4.97
N GLY A 183 -2.17 -0.33 -4.37
CA GLY A 183 -0.76 -0.66 -4.43
C GLY A 183 0.10 0.32 -3.66
N GLU A 184 1.11 -0.23 -2.97
CA GLU A 184 2.05 0.50 -2.14
C GLU A 184 3.46 0.51 -2.77
N SER A 185 4.23 1.59 -2.54
CA SER A 185 5.63 1.72 -2.96
C SER A 185 5.88 1.51 -4.46
N GLN A 186 6.58 0.46 -4.87
CA GLN A 186 6.82 0.16 -6.28
C GLN A 186 5.50 -0.11 -7.03
N SER A 187 4.54 -0.78 -6.40
CA SER A 187 3.20 -0.98 -6.95
C SER A 187 2.46 0.35 -7.10
N ALA A 188 2.68 1.31 -6.19
CA ALA A 188 2.13 2.65 -6.30
C ALA A 188 2.76 3.47 -7.44
N MET A 189 4.06 3.27 -7.71
CA MET A 189 4.72 3.81 -8.90
C MET A 189 4.15 3.16 -10.17
N ALA A 190 3.84 1.86 -10.15
CA ALA A 190 3.18 1.19 -11.25
C ALA A 190 1.76 1.75 -11.48
N LEU A 191 0.95 1.91 -10.42
CA LEU A 191 -0.38 2.50 -10.52
C LEU A 191 -0.36 3.98 -10.95
N THR A 192 0.70 4.72 -10.61
CA THR A 192 0.94 6.06 -11.16
C THR A 192 1.08 6.02 -12.69
N THR A 193 1.89 5.10 -13.21
CA THR A 193 2.03 4.92 -14.67
C THR A 193 0.74 4.39 -15.29
N TYR A 194 0.07 3.46 -14.62
CA TYR A 194 -1.21 2.91 -15.07
C TYR A 194 -2.27 4.00 -15.22
N THR A 195 -2.49 4.81 -14.19
CA THR A 195 -3.49 5.89 -14.20
C THR A 195 -3.15 6.98 -15.21
N THR A 196 -1.88 7.28 -15.42
CA THR A 196 -1.45 8.31 -16.37
C THR A 196 -1.49 7.85 -17.83
N ARG A 197 -1.21 6.57 -18.11
CA ARG A 197 -1.05 6.08 -19.50
C ARG A 197 -2.12 5.10 -19.97
N PHE A 198 -2.65 4.26 -19.10
CA PHE A 198 -3.43 3.08 -19.49
C PHE A 198 -4.89 3.13 -19.04
N ALA A 199 -5.19 3.70 -17.87
CA ALA A 199 -6.52 3.62 -17.24
C ALA A 199 -7.66 4.10 -18.15
N ALA A 200 -7.45 5.21 -18.88
CA ALA A 200 -8.47 5.79 -19.77
C ALA A 200 -8.85 4.87 -20.94
N GLU A 201 -7.89 4.11 -21.47
CA GLU A 201 -8.12 3.12 -22.54
C GLU A 201 -8.64 1.81 -21.97
N HIS A 202 -8.02 1.33 -20.89
CA HIS A 202 -8.30 0.03 -20.31
C HIS A 202 -9.68 -0.05 -19.64
N ARG A 203 -10.12 1.04 -18.97
CA ARG A 203 -11.43 1.17 -18.29
C ARG A 203 -11.81 -0.04 -17.44
N VAL A 204 -10.89 -0.49 -16.57
CA VAL A 204 -11.03 -1.73 -15.77
C VAL A 204 -11.44 -1.46 -14.33
N PHE A 205 -10.90 -0.41 -13.74
CA PHE A 205 -11.06 -0.12 -12.31
C PHE A 205 -11.91 1.12 -12.13
N ASP A 206 -12.79 1.09 -11.13
CA ASP A 206 -13.71 2.17 -10.82
C ASP A 206 -13.10 3.22 -9.89
N ALA A 207 -12.00 2.90 -9.20
CA ALA A 207 -11.17 3.86 -8.46
C ALA A 207 -9.76 3.29 -8.15
N TYR A 208 -8.86 4.17 -7.70
CA TYR A 208 -7.47 3.83 -7.38
C TYR A 208 -7.06 4.33 -5.99
N LEU A 209 -6.44 3.47 -5.18
CA LEU A 209 -5.67 3.86 -3.99
C LEU A 209 -4.17 3.72 -4.31
N ILE A 210 -3.43 4.82 -4.22
CA ILE A 210 -2.00 4.85 -4.52
C ILE A 210 -1.25 5.23 -3.24
N HIS A 211 -0.65 4.25 -2.58
CA HIS A 211 0.01 4.44 -1.27
C HIS A 211 1.53 4.53 -1.42
N SER A 212 2.17 5.56 -0.88
CA SER A 212 3.64 5.65 -0.82
C SER A 212 4.34 5.66 -2.18
N ARG A 213 3.79 6.37 -3.17
CA ARG A 213 4.40 6.54 -4.49
C ARG A 213 5.56 7.54 -4.47
N ALA A 214 6.52 7.37 -5.37
CA ALA A 214 7.54 8.38 -5.67
C ALA A 214 6.98 9.55 -6.51
N ALA A 215 7.83 10.56 -6.73
CA ALA A 215 7.54 11.67 -7.64
C ALA A 215 7.21 11.16 -9.06
N ALA A 216 7.99 10.22 -9.58
CA ALA A 216 7.80 9.61 -10.90
C ALA A 216 6.94 8.34 -10.83
N GLY A 217 6.31 8.01 -11.96
CA GLY A 217 5.76 6.68 -12.20
C GLY A 217 6.82 5.66 -12.59
N LEU A 218 6.52 4.38 -12.41
CA LEU A 218 7.38 3.27 -12.84
C LEU A 218 7.61 3.34 -14.36
N PRO A 219 8.83 3.20 -14.87
CA PRO A 219 9.08 3.24 -16.32
C PRO A 219 8.37 2.09 -17.04
N LEU A 220 8.24 2.20 -18.36
CA LEU A 220 7.85 1.06 -19.19
C LEU A 220 8.98 0.03 -19.19
N GLY A 221 8.65 -1.24 -18.97
CA GLY A 221 9.62 -2.32 -18.93
C GLY A 221 9.99 -2.85 -20.32
N GLU A 222 10.77 -3.93 -20.31
CA GLU A 222 11.21 -4.63 -21.50
C GLU A 222 10.70 -6.09 -21.50
N PRO A 223 10.62 -6.77 -22.66
CA PRO A 223 10.38 -8.21 -22.70
C PRO A 223 11.44 -8.99 -21.91
N ASP A 224 11.04 -10.16 -21.40
CA ASP A 224 11.88 -11.14 -20.70
C ASP A 224 12.72 -10.58 -19.52
N SER A 225 12.31 -9.45 -18.91
CA SER A 225 13.00 -8.83 -17.78
C SER A 225 12.07 -8.06 -16.85
N GLY A 226 12.50 -7.86 -15.60
CA GLY A 226 11.85 -6.97 -14.65
C GLY A 226 12.39 -5.54 -14.72
N ILE A 227 11.60 -4.57 -14.27
CA ILE A 227 12.01 -3.17 -14.18
C ILE A 227 12.98 -2.96 -13.02
N ASP A 228 14.07 -2.24 -13.27
CA ASP A 228 14.91 -1.65 -12.22
C ASP A 228 14.20 -0.41 -11.64
N VAL A 229 13.62 -0.58 -10.45
CA VAL A 229 12.94 0.50 -9.73
C VAL A 229 13.88 1.66 -9.37
N GLY A 230 15.19 1.43 -9.29
CA GLY A 230 16.18 2.46 -9.00
C GLY A 230 16.11 3.64 -9.97
N ALA A 231 15.85 3.37 -11.25
CA ALA A 231 15.66 4.39 -12.28
C ALA A 231 14.45 5.30 -12.01
N THR A 232 13.42 4.80 -11.32
CA THR A 232 12.20 5.57 -11.01
C THR A 232 12.49 6.76 -10.10
N PHE A 233 13.41 6.62 -9.15
CA PHE A 233 13.76 7.71 -8.22
C PHE A 233 14.52 8.87 -8.90
N LEU A 234 15.03 8.64 -10.10
CA LEU A 234 15.68 9.66 -10.94
C LEU A 234 14.74 10.22 -12.02
N GLY A 235 13.53 9.67 -12.13
CA GLY A 235 12.54 10.06 -13.15
C GLY A 235 11.96 11.46 -12.93
N GLU A 236 11.34 11.97 -13.99
CA GLU A 236 10.61 13.24 -13.92
C GLU A 236 9.34 13.10 -13.07
N PRO A 237 9.00 14.11 -12.25
CA PRO A 237 7.75 14.12 -11.49
C PRO A 237 6.55 13.92 -12.42
N THR A 238 5.65 13.02 -12.02
CA THR A 238 4.48 12.63 -12.81
C THR A 238 3.21 13.00 -12.06
N PRO A 239 2.67 14.22 -12.22
CA PRO A 239 1.35 14.55 -11.71
C PRO A 239 0.30 13.57 -12.25
N LEU A 240 -0.69 13.27 -11.43
CA LEU A 240 -1.87 12.51 -11.84
C LEU A 240 -2.69 13.32 -12.83
N ARG A 241 -3.22 12.61 -13.83
CA ARG A 241 -4.16 13.14 -14.81
C ARG A 241 -5.44 13.63 -14.15
N THR A 242 -5.92 14.79 -14.56
CA THR A 242 -7.17 15.40 -14.05
C THR A 242 -8.39 15.12 -14.92
N ASP A 243 -8.23 14.37 -16.01
CA ASP A 243 -9.28 14.01 -16.98
C ASP A 243 -9.69 12.53 -16.90
N LEU A 244 -9.33 11.83 -15.82
CA LEU A 244 -9.87 10.50 -15.53
C LEU A 244 -11.29 10.64 -14.94
N ASP A 245 -12.23 9.84 -15.45
CA ASP A 245 -13.62 9.84 -15.00
C ASP A 245 -13.83 9.14 -13.62
N VAL A 246 -12.76 8.57 -13.05
CA VAL A 246 -12.78 7.74 -11.86
C VAL A 246 -11.92 8.34 -10.75
N PRO A 247 -12.25 8.14 -9.46
CA PRO A 247 -11.47 8.69 -8.37
C PRO A 247 -10.07 8.08 -8.23
N VAL A 248 -9.10 8.92 -7.85
CA VAL A 248 -7.73 8.54 -7.50
C VAL A 248 -7.40 9.13 -6.13
N PHE A 249 -7.11 8.27 -5.17
CA PHE A 249 -6.75 8.64 -3.81
C PHE A 249 -5.30 8.28 -3.56
N THR A 250 -4.45 9.27 -3.32
CA THR A 250 -3.05 9.08 -2.94
C THR A 250 -2.88 9.21 -1.42
N VAL A 251 -2.13 8.31 -0.80
CA VAL A 251 -1.75 8.40 0.62
C VAL A 251 -0.23 8.35 0.72
N GLN A 252 0.38 9.26 1.49
CA GLN A 252 1.82 9.42 1.58
C GLN A 252 2.27 9.52 3.03
N THR A 253 3.49 9.07 3.28
CA THR A 253 4.19 9.19 4.56
C THR A 253 5.25 10.29 4.50
N GLU A 254 5.86 10.63 5.64
CA GLU A 254 6.96 11.60 5.66
C GLU A 254 8.15 11.13 4.81
N THR A 255 8.43 9.82 4.81
CA THR A 255 9.49 9.21 4.01
C THR A 255 9.25 9.47 2.52
N ASP A 256 8.00 9.33 2.07
CA ASP A 256 7.62 9.40 0.66
C ASP A 256 7.61 10.84 0.14
N VAL A 257 7.11 11.76 0.96
CA VAL A 257 7.13 13.19 0.67
C VAL A 257 8.56 13.66 0.44
N LEU A 258 9.50 13.19 1.27
CA LEU A 258 10.92 13.55 1.20
C LEU A 258 11.80 12.39 0.68
N THR A 259 12.99 12.24 1.27
CA THR A 259 14.01 11.23 0.94
C THR A 259 14.28 11.10 -0.57
N ASN A 260 14.41 9.89 -1.08
CA ASN A 260 14.60 9.60 -2.49
C ASN A 260 13.27 9.46 -3.26
N PHE A 261 12.12 9.38 -2.56
CA PHE A 261 10.81 9.34 -3.20
C PHE A 261 10.40 10.71 -3.73
N ARG A 262 10.71 11.77 -2.97
CA ARG A 262 10.59 13.18 -3.34
C ARG A 262 9.20 13.54 -3.85
N PHE A 263 8.14 12.95 -3.28
CA PHE A 263 6.78 13.19 -3.73
C PHE A 263 6.39 14.67 -3.68
N TYR A 264 7.04 15.50 -2.84
CA TYR A 264 6.88 16.96 -2.87
C TYR A 264 7.02 17.57 -4.28
N ARG A 265 7.79 16.95 -5.20
CA ARG A 265 7.96 17.42 -6.59
C ARG A 265 6.75 17.12 -7.49
N ALA A 266 5.89 16.20 -7.09
CA ALA A 266 4.69 15.76 -7.81
C ALA A 266 3.38 16.11 -7.09
N GLN A 267 3.46 16.84 -5.96
CA GLN A 267 2.30 17.37 -5.27
C GLN A 267 1.42 18.18 -6.22
N GLN A 268 0.11 17.98 -6.11
CA GLN A 268 -0.89 18.72 -6.86
C GLN A 268 -2.11 19.00 -5.97
N PRO A 269 -2.87 20.06 -6.26
CA PRO A 269 -4.13 20.31 -5.56
C PRO A 269 -5.11 19.16 -5.75
N ASP A 270 -5.94 18.92 -4.74
CA ASP A 270 -7.08 18.02 -4.88
C ASP A 270 -8.09 18.55 -5.91
N THR A 271 -8.86 17.63 -6.46
CA THR A 271 -9.96 17.92 -7.38
C THR A 271 -11.21 17.18 -6.91
N ASP A 272 -12.28 17.22 -7.71
CA ASP A 272 -13.47 16.39 -7.54
C ASP A 272 -13.21 14.89 -7.78
N ARG A 273 -12.02 14.52 -8.27
CA ARG A 273 -11.58 13.14 -8.56
C ARG A 273 -10.23 12.77 -7.96
N ILE A 274 -9.48 13.72 -7.43
CA ILE A 274 -8.15 13.47 -6.85
C ILE A 274 -8.15 13.91 -5.40
N ARG A 275 -7.76 13.00 -4.50
CA ARG A 275 -7.48 13.33 -3.10
C ARG A 275 -6.07 12.85 -2.74
N THR A 276 -5.32 13.66 -1.99
CA THR A 276 -4.04 13.26 -1.39
C THR A 276 -4.06 13.41 0.12
N TRP A 277 -3.69 12.40 0.90
CA TRP A 277 -3.38 12.56 2.32
C TRP A 277 -1.91 12.33 2.58
N GLU A 278 -1.28 13.21 3.36
CA GLU A 278 0.10 13.07 3.82
C GLU A 278 0.06 12.91 5.34
N ILE A 279 0.62 11.83 5.87
CA ILE A 279 0.42 11.44 7.26
C ILE A 279 1.65 11.82 8.09
N ALA A 280 1.46 12.71 9.05
CA ALA A 280 2.53 13.11 9.97
C ALA A 280 2.92 11.95 10.90
N GLY A 281 4.19 11.87 11.25
CA GLY A 281 4.77 10.88 12.15
C GLY A 281 4.87 9.46 11.56
N THR A 282 4.78 9.29 10.25
CA THR A 282 4.77 7.97 9.59
C THR A 282 5.93 7.80 8.63
N SER A 283 6.35 6.54 8.42
CA SER A 283 7.40 6.14 7.47
C SER A 283 6.86 5.19 6.41
N HIS A 284 7.61 5.03 5.32
CA HIS A 284 7.26 4.19 4.17
C HIS A 284 6.77 2.78 4.58
N ALA A 285 7.51 2.13 5.48
CA ALA A 285 7.06 0.94 6.20
C ALA A 285 7.26 1.16 7.70
N ASP A 286 6.50 0.47 8.56
CA ASP A 286 6.55 0.67 10.01
C ASP A 286 6.49 -0.66 10.78
N LEU A 287 6.38 -0.59 12.11
CA LEU A 287 6.23 -1.79 12.93
C LEU A 287 5.02 -2.66 12.51
N HIS A 288 3.94 -2.07 11.99
CA HIS A 288 2.77 -2.84 11.54
C HIS A 288 3.12 -3.74 10.35
N GLN A 289 4.02 -3.30 9.47
CA GLN A 289 4.49 -4.12 8.33
C GLN A 289 5.47 -5.22 8.75
N ILE A 290 6.49 -4.91 9.57
CA ILE A 290 7.54 -5.88 9.91
C ILE A 290 7.22 -6.75 11.14
N GLY A 291 6.28 -6.30 11.98
CA GLY A 291 5.82 -6.99 13.16
C GLY A 291 6.97 -7.50 14.05
N PRO A 292 6.97 -8.78 14.44
CA PRO A 292 7.95 -9.34 15.38
C PRO A 292 9.37 -9.43 14.81
N TYR A 293 9.56 -9.18 13.51
CA TYR A 293 10.85 -9.32 12.83
C TYR A 293 11.68 -8.03 12.79
N GLU A 294 11.25 -6.97 13.49
CA GLU A 294 11.94 -5.68 13.56
C GLU A 294 13.46 -5.82 13.84
N SER A 295 13.84 -6.72 14.76
CA SER A 295 15.23 -6.91 15.16
C SER A 295 16.14 -7.41 14.03
N MET A 296 15.56 -8.02 12.98
CA MET A 296 16.29 -8.49 11.80
C MET A 296 16.72 -7.34 10.87
N LEU A 297 16.10 -6.16 10.97
CA LEU A 297 16.41 -5.01 10.12
C LEU A 297 17.76 -4.37 10.45
N GLY A 298 18.26 -4.56 11.69
CA GLY A 298 19.53 -4.00 12.13
C GLY A 298 19.55 -2.47 12.24
N CYS A 299 18.39 -1.84 12.41
CA CYS A 299 18.29 -0.38 12.50
C CYS A 299 18.80 0.17 13.84
N PRO A 300 19.42 1.37 13.82
CA PRO A 300 20.05 1.94 15.01
C PRO A 300 19.04 2.40 16.07
N GLN A 301 17.82 2.72 15.65
CA GLN A 301 16.69 3.08 16.51
C GLN A 301 15.53 2.10 16.25
N PRO A 302 14.60 1.94 17.21
CA PRO A 302 13.34 1.28 16.93
C PRO A 302 12.66 1.93 15.72
N VAL A 303 12.09 1.12 14.84
CA VAL A 303 11.43 1.61 13.63
C VAL A 303 10.20 2.44 14.00
N ASN A 304 9.63 3.14 13.03
CA ASN A 304 8.45 3.97 13.23
C ASN A 304 7.29 3.17 13.85
N ARG A 305 6.59 3.80 14.80
CA ARG A 305 5.37 3.30 15.46
C ARG A 305 4.13 4.09 15.06
N GLY A 306 4.15 4.66 13.86
CA GLY A 306 3.09 5.49 13.30
C GLY A 306 1.79 4.73 13.15
N GLN A 307 0.72 5.49 12.94
CA GLN A 307 -0.65 5.00 12.92
C GLN A 307 -1.24 4.95 11.51
N GLN A 308 -0.38 4.80 10.48
CA GLN A 308 -0.84 4.83 9.09
C GLN A 308 -1.85 3.72 8.77
N ARG A 309 -1.78 2.58 9.44
CA ARG A 309 -2.75 1.48 9.30
C ARG A 309 -4.21 1.94 9.47
N PHE A 310 -4.48 2.83 10.42
CA PHE A 310 -5.83 3.34 10.66
C PHE A 310 -6.27 4.34 9.57
N VAL A 311 -5.32 5.16 9.11
CA VAL A 311 -5.58 6.13 8.03
C VAL A 311 -5.82 5.42 6.71
N LEU A 312 -5.11 4.33 6.41
CA LEU A 312 -5.29 3.51 5.21
C LEU A 312 -6.63 2.77 5.22
N ARG A 313 -7.04 2.19 6.36
CA ARG A 313 -8.38 1.60 6.51
C ARG A 313 -9.48 2.64 6.25
N ALA A 314 -9.33 3.84 6.80
CA ALA A 314 -10.25 4.95 6.51
C ALA A 314 -10.21 5.35 5.03
N ALA A 315 -9.03 5.42 4.42
CA ALA A 315 -8.88 5.76 3.00
C ALA A 315 -9.59 4.75 2.09
N LEU A 316 -9.48 3.45 2.35
CA LEU A 316 -10.23 2.41 1.63
C LEU A 316 -11.74 2.61 1.77
N ARG A 317 -12.24 2.84 3.00
CA ARG A 317 -13.67 3.07 3.24
C ARG A 317 -14.17 4.30 2.49
N HIS A 318 -13.44 5.41 2.54
CA HIS A 318 -13.79 6.61 1.79
C HIS A 318 -13.72 6.39 0.28
N LEU A 319 -12.74 5.64 -0.22
CA LEU A 319 -12.66 5.33 -1.65
C LEU A 319 -13.87 4.52 -2.12
N HIS A 320 -14.29 3.54 -1.32
CA HIS A 320 -15.55 2.82 -1.56
C HIS A 320 -16.74 3.77 -1.57
N THR A 321 -16.94 4.59 -0.53
CA THR A 321 -18.05 5.57 -0.49
C THR A 321 -17.98 6.56 -1.66
N TRP A 322 -16.79 6.96 -2.09
CA TRP A 322 -16.62 7.89 -3.21
C TRP A 322 -17.08 7.29 -4.53
N VAL A 323 -16.77 6.01 -4.78
CA VAL A 323 -17.19 5.34 -6.02
C VAL A 323 -18.66 4.95 -6.00
N SER A 324 -19.22 4.58 -4.85
CA SER A 324 -20.60 4.10 -4.74
C SER A 324 -21.62 5.24 -4.60
N GLU A 325 -21.27 6.30 -3.87
CA GLU A 325 -22.19 7.39 -3.50
C GLU A 325 -21.77 8.75 -4.06
N GLY A 326 -20.55 8.88 -4.57
CA GLY A 326 -20.01 10.16 -5.07
C GLY A 326 -19.54 11.12 -3.97
N THR A 327 -19.47 10.67 -2.71
CA THR A 327 -18.99 11.49 -1.58
C THR A 327 -17.47 11.37 -1.45
N PRO A 328 -16.69 12.45 -1.70
CA PRO A 328 -15.23 12.38 -1.65
C PRO A 328 -14.71 12.26 -0.20
N PRO A 329 -13.49 11.71 -0.01
CA PRO A 329 -12.80 11.74 1.28
C PRO A 329 -12.62 13.18 1.80
N PRO A 330 -12.55 13.39 3.13
CA PRO A 330 -12.30 14.71 3.69
C PRO A 330 -10.95 15.27 3.26
N THR A 331 -10.87 16.59 3.27
CA THR A 331 -9.67 17.30 2.88
C THR A 331 -8.64 17.40 4.00
N ALA A 332 -7.37 17.08 3.72
CA ALA A 332 -6.23 17.37 4.60
C ALA A 332 -5.28 18.38 3.95
N GLU A 333 -4.69 19.25 4.77
CA GLU A 333 -3.55 20.08 4.38
C GLU A 333 -2.30 19.20 4.20
N PRO A 334 -1.38 19.50 3.27
CA PRO A 334 -0.12 18.78 3.13
C PRO A 334 0.79 18.90 4.37
N LEU A 335 1.82 18.06 4.44
CA LEU A 335 2.92 18.26 5.37
C LEU A 335 3.64 19.57 5.04
N LEU A 336 3.99 20.33 6.08
CA LEU A 336 4.66 21.61 5.91
C LEU A 336 6.16 21.40 5.64
N LEU A 337 6.64 21.96 4.54
CA LEU A 337 8.04 21.89 4.14
C LEU A 337 8.71 23.27 4.20
N ASP A 338 9.94 23.30 4.74
CA ASP A 338 10.85 24.43 4.63
C ASP A 338 11.66 24.30 3.33
N HIS A 339 11.45 25.24 2.41
CA HIS A 339 12.10 25.31 1.11
C HIS A 339 13.28 26.30 1.09
N THR A 340 13.82 26.69 2.25
CA THR A 340 15.01 27.54 2.32
C THR A 340 16.18 26.94 1.53
N ASN A 341 16.32 25.62 1.55
CA ASN A 341 17.07 24.88 0.53
C ASN A 341 16.09 24.18 -0.43
N PRO A 342 15.89 24.67 -1.67
CA PRO A 342 14.92 24.09 -2.60
C PRO A 342 15.34 22.71 -3.13
N GLU A 343 16.62 22.35 -3.09
CA GLU A 343 17.11 21.03 -3.52
C GLU A 343 16.91 19.96 -2.45
N GLU A 344 16.84 20.36 -1.18
CA GLU A 344 16.71 19.49 -0.01
C GLU A 344 15.72 20.10 1.00
N PRO A 345 14.41 20.13 0.68
CA PRO A 345 13.42 20.62 1.63
C PRO A 345 13.37 19.76 2.88
N GLN A 346 13.02 20.38 4.01
CA GLN A 346 12.93 19.71 5.31
C GLN A 346 11.52 19.84 5.87
N LEU A 347 11.08 18.87 6.68
CA LEU A 347 9.82 19.00 7.41
C LEU A 347 9.91 20.14 8.41
N VAL A 348 8.89 21.01 8.42
CA VAL A 348 8.69 21.94 9.52
C VAL A 348 8.14 21.16 10.69
N THR A 349 8.86 21.12 11.80
CA THR A 349 8.49 20.36 12.99
C THR A 349 7.95 21.26 14.11
N ASP A 350 7.19 20.65 15.03
CA ASP A 350 6.79 21.27 16.29
C ASP A 350 7.91 21.21 17.35
N GLU A 351 7.64 21.73 18.54
CA GLU A 351 8.62 21.79 19.64
C GLU A 351 9.09 20.42 20.14
N LEU A 352 8.36 19.34 19.83
CA LEU A 352 8.74 17.97 20.16
C LEU A 352 9.52 17.31 19.01
N GLY A 353 9.52 17.90 17.82
CA GLY A 353 10.16 17.36 16.63
C GLY A 353 9.22 16.58 15.70
N ASN A 354 7.90 16.59 15.94
CA ASN A 354 6.95 15.96 15.02
C ASN A 354 6.61 16.89 13.86
N ALA A 355 6.41 16.36 12.65
CA ALA A 355 6.07 17.18 11.49
C ALA A 355 4.73 17.90 11.64
N ARG A 356 4.66 19.16 11.17
CA ARG A 356 3.43 19.96 11.11
C ARG A 356 2.71 19.78 9.79
N GLY A 357 1.40 20.07 9.78
CA GLY A 357 0.53 19.81 8.64
C GLY A 357 0.17 18.32 8.54
N GLY A 358 -0.40 17.93 7.40
CA GLY A 358 -0.81 16.55 7.17
C GLY A 358 -1.98 16.08 8.04
N VAL A 359 -2.31 14.81 7.87
CA VAL A 359 -3.16 14.04 8.78
C VAL A 359 -2.35 13.73 10.03
N ARG A 360 -2.73 14.32 11.17
CA ARG A 360 -2.10 14.09 12.47
C ARG A 360 -2.93 13.09 13.29
N THR A 361 -2.36 11.91 13.52
CA THR A 361 -2.98 10.84 14.30
C THR A 361 -2.79 11.09 15.81
N PRO A 362 -3.52 10.38 16.70
CA PRO A 362 -3.39 10.54 18.15
C PRO A 362 -1.95 10.42 18.68
N CYS A 363 -1.13 9.55 18.10
CA CYS A 363 0.29 9.43 18.47
C CYS A 363 1.13 10.68 18.15
N VAL A 364 0.67 11.56 17.27
CA VAL A 364 1.32 12.84 16.92
C VAL A 364 0.71 14.00 17.72
N GLU A 365 -0.62 14.03 17.88
CA GLU A 365 -1.33 15.07 18.65
C GLU A 365 -1.03 14.99 20.16
N ALA A 366 -1.06 13.77 20.71
CA ALA A 366 -0.72 13.45 22.10
C ALA A 366 0.58 12.63 22.15
N ALA A 367 1.65 13.18 21.59
CA ALA A 367 2.95 12.50 21.48
C ALA A 367 3.60 12.19 22.84
N THR A 368 3.98 10.92 23.03
CA THR A 368 4.88 10.44 24.11
C THR A 368 6.27 10.10 23.59
N GLN A 369 6.40 9.98 22.27
CA GLN A 369 7.61 9.68 21.53
C GLN A 369 7.60 10.54 20.27
N VAL A 370 8.77 10.81 19.70
CA VAL A 370 8.90 11.43 18.38
C VAL A 370 8.91 10.32 17.35
N LEU A 371 7.94 10.36 16.45
CA LEU A 371 7.83 9.44 15.33
C LEU A 371 8.25 10.20 14.07
N SER A 372 9.17 9.62 13.29
CA SER A 372 9.67 10.25 12.07
C SER A 372 9.78 9.25 10.94
N GLY A 373 9.40 9.66 9.74
CA GLY A 373 9.74 8.96 8.50
C GLY A 373 11.06 9.41 7.87
N VAL A 374 11.69 10.44 8.43
CA VAL A 374 13.01 10.93 8.00
C VAL A 374 14.04 10.59 9.07
N VAL A 375 15.05 9.82 8.67
CA VAL A 375 16.17 9.43 9.53
C VAL A 375 17.47 10.03 9.02
N PRO A 376 18.40 10.42 9.91
CA PRO A 376 19.66 11.03 9.51
C PRO A 376 20.61 10.01 8.88
N ASP A 377 21.25 10.41 7.78
CA ASP A 377 22.31 9.64 7.15
C ASP A 377 23.61 9.60 7.99
N PRO A 378 24.43 8.54 7.84
CA PRO A 378 24.22 7.36 7.00
C PRO A 378 23.45 6.25 7.72
N VAL A 379 22.42 5.70 7.06
CA VAL A 379 21.75 4.45 7.46
C VAL A 379 21.60 3.52 6.26
N SER A 380 21.35 2.23 6.49
CA SER A 380 21.01 1.31 5.41
C SER A 380 19.70 1.74 4.74
N ARG A 381 19.53 1.38 3.46
CA ARG A 381 18.31 1.70 2.70
C ARG A 381 17.05 1.18 3.40
N ILE A 382 17.10 -0.02 3.97
CA ILE A 382 15.97 -0.59 4.70
C ILE A 382 15.60 0.27 5.92
N CYS A 383 16.59 0.75 6.69
CA CYS A 383 16.32 1.60 7.84
C CYS A 383 15.81 3.00 7.46
N LEU A 384 16.18 3.50 6.28
CA LEU A 384 15.59 4.72 5.74
C LEU A 384 14.08 4.56 5.48
N LEU A 385 13.64 3.41 4.96
CA LEU A 385 12.22 3.14 4.69
C LEU A 385 11.41 2.94 5.98
N PHE A 386 12.05 2.42 7.03
CA PHE A 386 11.38 2.07 8.27
C PHE A 386 11.26 3.21 9.29
N GLY A 387 11.88 4.36 9.01
CA GLY A 387 11.83 5.53 9.88
C GLY A 387 12.41 5.27 11.27
N SER A 388 11.99 6.08 12.24
CA SER A 388 12.42 5.89 13.63
C SER A 388 11.38 6.32 14.67
N THR A 389 11.60 5.80 15.87
CA THR A 389 10.90 6.18 17.10
C THR A 389 11.92 6.58 18.16
N THR A 390 11.84 7.83 18.63
CA THR A 390 12.76 8.38 19.64
C THR A 390 12.00 8.78 20.92
N PRO A 391 12.50 8.44 22.12
CA PRO A 391 11.83 8.82 23.36
C PRO A 391 11.84 10.35 23.57
N ILE A 392 10.73 10.89 24.08
CA ILE A 392 10.69 12.27 24.59
C ILE A 392 11.21 12.27 26.04
N PRO A 393 12.08 13.22 26.44
CA PRO A 393 12.55 13.37 27.81
C PRO A 393 11.40 13.45 28.84
N SER A 394 11.58 12.80 29.99
CA SER A 394 10.52 12.68 31.01
C SER A 394 10.12 14.02 31.63
N ASP A 395 11.03 14.97 31.74
CA ASP A 395 10.75 16.34 32.20
C ASP A 395 9.83 17.10 31.21
N LEU A 396 10.00 16.90 29.91
CA LEU A 396 9.10 17.45 28.89
C LEU A 396 7.73 16.76 28.93
N LEU A 397 7.67 15.44 29.11
CA LEU A 397 6.40 14.72 29.29
C LEU A 397 5.67 15.17 30.55
N ALA A 398 6.38 15.35 31.67
CA ALA A 398 5.82 15.89 32.91
C ALA A 398 5.31 17.32 32.73
N ALA A 399 6.06 18.18 32.03
CA ALA A 399 5.64 19.55 31.76
C ALA A 399 4.41 19.62 30.84
N ARG A 400 4.34 18.76 29.82
CA ARG A 400 3.25 18.73 28.84
C ARG A 400 1.97 18.12 29.42
N TYR A 401 2.07 16.99 30.10
CA TYR A 401 0.91 16.21 30.52
C TYR A 401 0.61 16.30 32.01
N GLY A 402 1.63 16.47 32.87
CA GLY A 402 1.49 16.52 34.32
C GLY A 402 1.14 15.18 34.97
N THR A 403 0.11 14.49 34.49
CA THR A 403 -0.37 13.20 35.00
C THR A 403 -0.70 12.23 33.87
N ARG A 404 -0.65 10.93 34.17
CA ARG A 404 -1.11 9.85 33.29
C ARG A 404 -2.56 10.01 32.86
N GLU A 405 -3.42 10.45 33.79
CA GLU A 405 -4.85 10.68 33.53
C GLU A 405 -5.07 11.80 32.53
N ASN A 406 -4.35 12.92 32.66
CA ASN A 406 -4.44 14.02 31.70
C ASN A 406 -3.88 13.63 30.32
N TYR A 407 -2.79 12.86 30.27
CA TYR A 407 -2.30 12.28 29.01
C TYR A 407 -3.39 11.43 28.34
N GLN A 408 -3.98 10.47 29.07
CA GLN A 408 -5.01 9.60 28.51
C GLN A 408 -6.21 10.40 28.02
N HIS A 409 -6.64 11.42 28.76
CA HIS A 409 -7.73 12.30 28.34
C HIS A 409 -7.42 13.01 27.02
N LEU A 410 -6.20 13.54 26.86
CA LEU A 410 -5.78 14.22 25.63
C LEU A 410 -5.64 13.25 24.45
N TYR A 411 -5.13 12.05 24.69
CA TYR A 411 -5.04 11.01 23.67
C TYR A 411 -6.43 10.56 23.20
N ASP A 412 -7.35 10.27 24.13
CA ASP A 412 -8.73 9.88 23.82
C ASP A 412 -9.45 10.99 23.04
N LYS A 413 -9.22 12.26 23.42
CA LYS A 413 -9.76 13.41 22.68
C LYS A 413 -9.20 13.48 21.26
N ALA A 414 -7.91 13.25 21.06
CA ALA A 414 -7.30 13.22 19.74
C ALA A 414 -7.83 12.05 18.89
N ALA A 415 -8.05 10.88 19.50
CA ALA A 415 -8.66 9.72 18.84
C ALA A 415 -10.09 10.02 18.39
N ASP A 416 -10.91 10.60 19.26
CA ASP A 416 -12.29 10.96 18.91
C ASP A 416 -12.35 12.07 17.85
N ALA A 417 -11.40 13.03 17.86
CA ALA A 417 -11.27 14.04 16.82
C ALA A 417 -10.89 13.43 15.47
N SER A 418 -9.87 12.55 15.44
CA SER A 418 -9.44 11.86 14.22
C SER A 418 -10.56 11.04 13.57
N ILE A 419 -11.42 10.41 14.39
CA ILE A 419 -12.61 9.68 13.92
C ILE A 419 -13.66 10.67 13.37
N ALA A 420 -13.93 11.75 14.09
CA ALA A 420 -14.92 12.75 13.69
C ALA A 420 -14.55 13.46 12.39
N ASP A 421 -13.25 13.72 12.18
CA ASP A 421 -12.70 14.33 10.97
C ASP A 421 -12.59 13.33 9.81
N GLY A 422 -12.87 12.03 10.07
CA GLY A 422 -12.90 10.97 9.07
C GLY A 422 -11.53 10.42 8.67
N PHE A 423 -10.47 10.74 9.40
CA PHE A 423 -9.12 10.23 9.13
C PHE A 423 -8.86 8.85 9.74
N THR A 424 -9.70 8.40 10.67
CA THR A 424 -9.72 7.04 11.21
C THR A 424 -11.17 6.56 11.35
N LEU A 425 -11.38 5.25 11.49
CA LEU A 425 -12.72 4.67 11.55
C LEU A 425 -13.21 4.48 13.00
N PRO A 426 -14.52 4.67 13.28
CA PRO A 426 -15.09 4.40 14.60
C PRO A 426 -14.82 2.98 15.13
N GLU A 427 -14.79 2.00 14.23
CA GLU A 427 -14.54 0.58 14.51
C GLU A 427 -13.11 0.33 15.00
N ASP A 428 -12.17 1.20 14.61
CA ASP A 428 -10.77 1.14 15.05
C ASP A 428 -10.56 1.78 16.43
N ARG A 429 -11.56 2.44 17.04
CA ARG A 429 -11.39 3.22 18.29
C ARG A 429 -10.68 2.46 19.40
N ALA A 430 -11.03 1.19 19.61
CA ALA A 430 -10.43 0.39 20.68
C ALA A 430 -8.95 0.09 20.41
N GLU A 431 -8.61 -0.29 19.17
CA GLU A 431 -7.22 -0.54 18.76
C GLU A 431 -6.41 0.77 18.75
N LEU A 432 -6.99 1.85 18.25
CA LEU A 432 -6.39 3.18 18.21
C LEU A 432 -6.04 3.68 19.62
N ARG A 433 -6.91 3.47 20.61
CA ARG A 433 -6.65 3.82 22.02
C ARG A 433 -5.65 2.88 22.70
N ALA A 434 -5.49 1.65 22.20
CA ALA A 434 -4.50 0.71 22.73
C ALA A 434 -3.05 1.11 22.41
N ASP A 435 -2.85 1.95 21.39
CA ASP A 435 -1.54 2.52 21.06
C ASP A 435 -1.10 3.64 22.04
N ALA A 436 -1.96 4.06 22.97
CA ALA A 436 -1.60 5.03 23.99
C ALA A 436 -0.53 4.46 24.95
N ASN A 437 0.41 5.32 25.38
CA ASN A 437 1.54 4.95 26.23
C ASN A 437 1.53 5.71 27.57
N PRO A 438 0.49 5.55 28.42
CA PRO A 438 0.39 6.30 29.68
C PRO A 438 1.53 6.00 30.65
N ASP A 439 2.17 4.83 30.53
CA ASP A 439 3.29 4.43 31.40
C ASP A 439 4.59 5.20 31.11
N LEU A 440 4.69 5.88 29.97
CA LEU A 440 5.83 6.78 29.68
C LEU A 440 5.72 8.11 30.43
N ILE A 441 4.55 8.43 31.02
CA ILE A 441 4.37 9.64 31.81
C ILE A 441 4.85 9.41 33.25
N PRO A 442 5.81 10.22 33.74
CA PRO A 442 6.48 10.01 35.02
C PRO A 442 5.61 10.20 36.26
#